data_AF-A0A2E3C8P6-F1
#
_entry.id   AF-A0A2E3C8P6-F1
#
_cell.length_a   1.000
_cell.length_b   1.000
_cell.length_c   1.000
_cell.angle_alpha   90.00
_cell.angle_beta   90.00
_cell.angle_gamma   90.00
#
_symmetry.space_group_name_H-M   'P 1'
#
loop_
_entity.id
_entity.type
_entity.pdbx_description
1 polymer ?
#
loop_
_entity_poly.entity_id
_entity_poly.type
_entity_poly.pdbx_seq_one_letter_code
_entity_poly.pdbx_strand_id
1 'polypeptide(L)' 'MAMADLTKLEARLFKWLCLEENDFVENAWSTEKAAKAFEVDAEEMYDALAALTEKIPHNIYIHYKDGAVRIIASE' A
#
# COMPACT_ATOMS: atom_id res chain seq x y z
N MET A 1 14.03 11.49 5.87
CA MET A 1 13.99 12.08 4.52
C MET A 1 13.53 11.01 3.53
N ALA A 2 12.30 10.51 3.67
CA ALA A 2 11.79 9.41 2.84
C ALA A 2 10.31 9.63 2.50
N MET A 3 9.52 10.04 3.50
CA MET A 3 8.13 10.49 3.31
C MET A 3 7.99 11.75 2.42
N ALA A 4 9.02 12.59 2.34
CA ALA A 4 8.98 13.85 1.58
C ALA A 4 9.13 13.65 0.06
N ASP A 5 9.69 12.52 -0.37
CA ASP A 5 9.91 12.17 -1.78
C ASP A 5 8.77 11.31 -2.36
N LEU A 6 7.70 11.13 -1.59
CA LEU A 6 6.52 10.42 -2.03
C LEU A 6 5.72 11.28 -3.01
N THR A 7 5.32 10.68 -4.13
CA THR A 7 4.35 11.31 -5.03
C THR A 7 3.00 11.45 -4.35
N LYS A 8 2.09 12.25 -4.93
CA LYS A 8 0.72 12.40 -4.38
C LYS A 8 -0.01 11.06 -4.30
N LEU A 9 0.22 10.16 -5.25
CA LEU A 9 -0.37 8.83 -5.27
C LEU A 9 0.20 7.97 -4.14
N GLU A 10 1.53 7.90 -4.04
CA GLU A 10 2.25 7.15 -3.01
C GLU A 10 1.88 7.62 -1.60
N ALA A 11 1.83 8.92 -1.36
CA ALA A 11 1.46 9.48 -0.06
C ALA A 11 0.00 9.16 0.32
N ARG A 12 -0.92 9.15 -0.65
CA ARG A 12 -2.31 8.73 -0.42
C ARG A 12 -2.41 7.23 -0.18
N LEU A 13 -1.68 6.42 -0.94
CA LEU A 13 -1.62 4.97 -0.78
C LEU A 13 -1.05 4.59 0.59
N PHE A 14 0.05 5.22 1.01
CA PHE A 14 0.63 5.03 2.33
C PHE A 14 -0.38 5.35 3.44
N LYS A 15 -1.03 6.53 3.38
CA LYS A 15 -2.07 6.88 4.35
C LYS A 15 -3.22 5.88 4.37
N TRP A 16 -3.64 5.39 3.21
CA TRP A 16 -4.71 4.41 3.08
C TRP A 16 -4.33 3.03 3.65
N LEU A 17 -3.04 2.66 3.55
CA LEU A 17 -2.48 1.47 4.19
C LEU A 17 -2.36 1.61 5.71
N CYS A 18 -2.23 2.85 6.23
CA CYS A 18 -2.22 3.14 7.67
C CYS A 18 -3.62 3.29 8.30
N LEU A 19 -4.70 3.35 7.51
CA LEU A 19 -6.05 3.49 8.06
C LEU A 19 -6.44 2.21 8.81
N GLU A 20 -6.78 2.34 10.10
CA GLU A 20 -7.18 1.21 10.97
C GLU A 20 -8.45 0.49 10.48
N GLU A 21 -9.32 1.18 9.74
CA GLU A 21 -10.53 0.58 9.13
C GLU A 21 -10.18 -0.42 8.01
N ASN A 22 -8.98 -0.29 7.45
CA ASN A 22 -8.43 -1.19 6.47
C ASN A 22 -7.70 -2.30 7.24
N ASP A 23 -8.47 -3.13 7.93
CA ASP A 23 -7.93 -4.27 8.64
C ASP A 23 -7.39 -5.28 7.61
N PHE A 24 -6.15 -5.07 7.17
CA PHE A 24 -5.40 -5.99 6.33
C PHE A 24 -4.91 -7.22 7.12
N VAL A 25 -5.19 -7.30 8.43
CA VAL A 25 -5.03 -8.51 9.26
C VAL A 25 -6.22 -9.46 9.07
N GLU A 26 -7.37 -8.99 8.62
CA GLU A 26 -8.47 -9.87 8.20
C GLU A 26 -8.68 -9.87 6.67
N ASN A 27 -8.41 -8.74 6.00
CA ASN A 27 -8.65 -8.59 4.57
C ASN A 27 -7.38 -8.75 3.71
N ALA A 28 -7.47 -9.60 2.69
CA ALA A 28 -6.43 -9.77 1.70
C ALA A 28 -6.21 -8.49 0.86
N TRP A 29 -4.94 -8.16 0.59
CA TRP A 29 -4.58 -7.14 -0.37
C TRP A 29 -5.06 -7.51 -1.78
N SER A 30 -5.58 -6.52 -2.51
CA SER A 30 -5.95 -6.66 -3.92
C SER A 30 -5.61 -5.38 -4.66
N THR A 31 -4.60 -5.46 -5.53
CA THR A 31 -4.18 -4.32 -6.36
C THR A 31 -5.32 -3.79 -7.22
N GLU A 32 -6.17 -4.65 -7.76
CA GLU A 32 -7.33 -4.22 -8.56
C GLU A 32 -8.35 -3.43 -7.74
N LYS A 33 -8.60 -3.81 -6.48
CA LYS A 33 -9.52 -3.07 -5.60
C LYS A 33 -8.92 -1.71 -5.23
N ALA A 34 -7.63 -1.69 -4.91
CA ALA A 34 -6.91 -0.44 -4.64
C ALA A 34 -6.93 0.48 -5.87
N ALA A 35 -6.61 -0.02 -7.05
CA ALA A 35 -6.63 0.74 -8.30
C ALA A 35 -8.01 1.38 -8.56
N LYS A 36 -9.09 0.61 -8.37
CA LYS A 36 -10.47 1.10 -8.47
C LYS A 36 -10.80 2.18 -7.43
N ALA A 37 -10.38 2.01 -6.19
CA ALA A 37 -10.63 2.98 -5.12
C ALA A 37 -9.89 4.31 -5.33
N PHE A 38 -8.76 4.26 -6.06
CA PHE A 38 -7.92 5.42 -6.37
C PHE A 38 -8.20 6.00 -7.76
N GLU A 39 -9.06 5.35 -8.55
CA GLU A 39 -9.39 5.71 -9.93
C GLU A 39 -8.14 5.77 -10.83
N VAL A 40 -7.21 4.84 -10.64
CA VAL A 40 -5.97 4.69 -11.40
C VAL A 40 -5.87 3.31 -12.04
N ASP A 41 -4.94 3.14 -12.96
CA ASP A 41 -4.68 1.83 -13.56
C ASP A 41 -3.98 0.88 -12.57
N ALA A 42 -4.19 -0.42 -12.77
CA ALA A 42 -3.56 -1.43 -11.92
C ALA A 42 -2.03 -1.38 -12.00
N GLU A 43 -1.48 -1.06 -13.17
CA GLU A 43 -0.03 -0.88 -13.39
C GLU A 43 0.52 0.28 -12.54
N GLU A 44 -0.15 1.43 -12.53
CA GLU A 44 0.22 2.57 -11.68
C GLU A 44 0.16 2.22 -10.18
N MET A 45 -0.78 1.37 -9.78
CA MET A 45 -0.88 0.90 -8.40
C MET A 45 0.25 -0.07 -8.03
N TYR A 46 0.67 -0.95 -8.95
CA TYR A 46 1.85 -1.80 -8.73
C TYR A 46 3.12 -0.96 -8.58
N ASP A 47 3.32 0.01 -9.46
CA ASP A 47 4.47 0.91 -9.42
C ASP A 47 4.49 1.75 -8.14
N ALA A 48 3.34 2.29 -7.73
CA ALA A 48 3.21 3.05 -6.49
C ALA A 48 3.55 2.19 -5.26
N LEU A 49 3.07 0.94 -5.22
CA LEU A 49 3.38 0.02 -4.12
C LEU A 49 4.87 -0.35 -4.10
N ALA A 50 5.48 -0.61 -5.25
CA ALA A 50 6.91 -0.90 -5.36
C ALA A 50 7.75 0.30 -4.89
N ALA A 51 7.43 1.50 -5.39
CA ALA A 51 8.09 2.74 -5.00
C ALA A 51 7.97 3.00 -3.50
N LEU A 52 6.83 2.70 -2.89
CA LEU A 52 6.67 2.79 -1.45
C LEU A 52 7.60 1.83 -0.70
N THR A 53 7.69 0.56 -1.12
CA THR A 53 8.61 -0.40 -0.48
C THR A 53 10.07 -0.03 -0.65
N GLU A 54 10.43 0.68 -1.71
CA GLU A 54 11.80 1.16 -1.94
C GLU A 54 12.12 2.41 -1.12
N LYS A 55 11.20 3.39 -1.08
CA LYS A 55 11.42 4.69 -0.44
C LYS A 55 11.25 4.63 1.08
N ILE A 56 10.26 3.89 1.57
CA ILE A 56 9.93 3.78 3.00
C ILE A 56 9.88 2.31 3.48
N PRO A 57 10.94 1.51 3.26
CA PRO A 57 10.95 0.07 3.52
C PRO A 57 10.65 -0.29 4.98
N HIS A 58 11.02 0.57 5.92
CA HIS A 58 10.83 0.33 7.36
C HIS A 58 9.40 0.60 7.85
N ASN A 59 8.57 1.21 7.00
CA ASN A 59 7.20 1.58 7.32
C ASN A 59 6.18 0.61 6.69
N ILE A 60 6.63 -0.38 5.90
CA ILE A 60 5.76 -1.33 5.20
C ILE A 60 6.09 -2.75 5.61
N TYR A 61 5.05 -3.48 6.02
CA TYR A 61 5.11 -4.86 6.44
C TYR A 61 4.21 -5.70 5.53
N ILE A 62 4.81 -6.62 4.80
CA ILE A 62 4.09 -7.54 3.92
C ILE A 62 4.15 -8.93 4.53
N HIS A 63 3.00 -9.58 4.72
CA HIS A 63 2.94 -10.96 5.19
C HIS A 63 1.97 -11.79 4.35
N TYR A 64 2.26 -13.10 4.28
CA TYR A 64 1.43 -14.05 3.56
C TYR A 64 0.67 -14.92 4.55
N LYS A 65 -0.65 -15.02 4.39
CA LYS A 65 -1.51 -15.86 5.22
C LYS A 65 -2.72 -16.36 4.41
N ASP A 66 -3.07 -17.62 4.58
CA ASP A 66 -4.25 -18.25 3.98
C ASP A 66 -4.32 -18.14 2.44
N GLY A 67 -3.18 -18.16 1.75
CA GLY A 67 -3.14 -18.04 0.30
C GLY A 67 -3.08 -16.60 -0.23
N ALA A 68 -3.14 -15.60 0.66
CA ALA A 68 -3.25 -14.19 0.31
C ALA A 68 -2.11 -13.33 0.89
N VAL A 69 -1.77 -12.26 0.15
CA VAL A 69 -0.84 -11.22 0.59
C VAL A 69 -1.61 -10.20 1.43
N ARG A 70 -0.96 -9.71 2.48
CA ARG A 70 -1.47 -8.66 3.36
C ARG A 70 -0.39 -7.61 3.53
N ILE A 71 -0.78 -6.35 3.40
CA ILE A 71 0.13 -5.21 3.40
C ILE A 71 -0.34 -4.28 4.50
N ILE A 72 0.54 -3.99 5.44
CA ILE A 72 0.30 -3.10 6.56
C ILE A 72 1.34 -2.00 6.48
N ALA A 73 0.94 -0.78 6.77
CA ALA A 73 1.86 0.33 6.93
C ALA A 73 1.71 0.95 8.32
N SER A 74 2.83 1.41 8.87
CA SER A 74 2.88 2.13 10.15
C SER A 74 3.79 3.34 10.03
N GLU A 75 3.38 4.48 10.59
CA GLU A 75 4.20 5.70 10.66
C GLU A 75 5.40 5.58 11.60
#